data_AF-A0A9E1ELS7-F1
#
_entry.id   AF-A0A9E1ELS7-F1
#
_cell.length_a   1.000
_cell.length_b   1.000
_cell.length_c   1.000
_cell.angle_alpha   90.00
_cell.angle_beta   90.00
_cell.angle_gamma   90.00
#
_symmetry.space_group_name_H-M   'P 1'
#
loop_
_entity.id
_entity.type
_entity.pdbx_description
1 polymer ?
#
loop_
_entity_poly.entity_id
_entity_poly.type
_entity_poly.pdbx_seq_one_letter_code
_entity_poly.pdbx_strand_id
1 'polypeptide(L)'
;MKARIPAKQILTKQMQKAVVELAEERREEISKQLIEQIVKVAVINLNRNFGFGHQRLIRFIDTVTEMFEEHREDELYWYHVDKILKEELKIDMEGLNELGK
;
A
#
# COMPACT_ATOMS: atom_id res chain seq x y z
N MET A 1 -22.85 16.31 21.88
CA MET A 1 -24.01 16.67 21.02
C MET A 1 -23.88 15.92 19.71
N LYS A 2 -24.90 15.14 19.28
CA LYS A 2 -24.92 14.55 17.93
C LYS A 2 -25.55 15.56 16.98
N ALA A 3 -24.84 15.99 15.94
CA ALA A 3 -25.38 16.88 14.93
C ALA A 3 -26.57 16.19 14.21
N ARG A 4 -27.73 16.86 14.15
CA ARG A 4 -28.87 16.37 13.36
C ARG A 4 -28.67 16.78 11.90
N ILE A 5 -28.63 15.81 11.01
CA ILE A 5 -28.55 16.04 9.56
C ILE A 5 -29.96 16.36 9.05
N PRO A 6 -30.17 17.50 8.36
CA PRO A 6 -31.44 17.82 7.73
C PRO A 6 -31.90 16.72 6.76
N ALA A 7 -33.20 16.39 6.75
CA ALA A 7 -33.75 15.30 5.93
C ALA A 7 -33.44 15.42 4.43
N LYS A 8 -33.32 16.66 3.90
CA LYS A 8 -32.95 16.93 2.50
C LYS A 8 -31.50 16.56 2.16
N GLN A 9 -30.64 16.40 3.16
CA GLN A 9 -29.22 16.02 3.02
C GLN A 9 -28.98 14.53 3.29
N ILE A 10 -30.02 13.79 3.68
CA ILE A 10 -29.93 12.33 3.88
C ILE A 10 -29.93 11.68 2.51
N LEU A 11 -28.77 11.16 2.11
CA LEU A 11 -28.62 10.38 0.88
C LEU A 11 -29.49 9.12 0.93
N THR A 12 -30.07 8.76 -0.22
CA THR A 12 -30.77 7.47 -0.34
C THR A 12 -29.77 6.32 -0.19
N LYS A 13 -30.24 5.13 0.20
CA LYS A 13 -29.37 3.95 0.33
C LYS A 13 -28.59 3.63 -0.96
N GLN A 14 -29.20 3.86 -2.12
CA GLN A 14 -28.54 3.68 -3.42
C GLN A 14 -27.43 4.72 -3.65
N MET A 15 -27.67 5.99 -3.32
CA MET A 15 -26.65 7.04 -3.41
C MET A 15 -25.50 6.80 -2.43
N GLN A 16 -25.80 6.35 -1.21
CA GLN A 16 -24.78 5.98 -0.23
C GLN A 16 -23.89 4.85 -0.77
N LYS A 17 -24.49 3.81 -1.34
CA LYS A 17 -23.74 2.69 -1.94
C LYS A 17 -22.85 3.17 -3.10
N ALA A 18 -23.38 3.98 -4.01
CA ALA A 18 -22.60 4.53 -5.13
C ALA A 18 -21.42 5.41 -4.66
N VAL A 19 -21.61 6.21 -3.61
CA VAL A 19 -20.52 7.02 -3.03
C VAL A 19 -19.43 6.14 -2.42
N VAL A 20 -19.80 5.05 -1.74
CA VAL A 20 -18.83 4.11 -1.16
C VAL A 20 -18.03 3.42 -2.26
N GLU A 21 -18.71 2.88 -3.29
CA GLU A 21 -18.06 2.22 -4.43
C GLU A 21 -17.06 3.16 -5.14
N LEU A 22 -17.48 4.39 -5.46
CA LEU A 22 -16.59 5.40 -6.07
C LEU A 22 -15.38 5.75 -5.17
N ALA A 23 -15.59 5.80 -3.85
CA ALA A 23 -14.51 6.08 -2.91
C ALA A 23 -13.52 4.91 -2.81
N GLU A 24 -14.01 3.67 -2.89
CA GLU A 24 -13.19 2.45 -2.91
C GLU A 24 -12.38 2.36 -4.20
N GLU A 25 -13.00 2.55 -5.36
CA GLU A 25 -12.32 2.58 -6.66
C GLU A 25 -11.21 3.64 -6.66
N ARG A 26 -11.53 4.86 -6.23
CA ARG A 26 -10.54 5.95 -6.18
C ARG A 26 -9.40 5.65 -5.22
N ARG A 27 -9.68 5.01 -4.08
CA ARG A 27 -8.64 4.60 -3.13
C ARG A 27 -7.73 3.55 -3.77
N GLU A 28 -8.29 2.57 -4.46
CA GLU A 28 -7.52 1.54 -5.14
C GLU A 28 -6.62 2.13 -6.23
N GLU A 29 -7.11 3.07 -7.03
CA GLU A 29 -6.32 3.80 -8.03
C GLU A 29 -5.12 4.52 -7.40
N ILE A 30 -5.37 5.27 -6.32
CA ILE A 30 -4.32 6.02 -5.62
C ILE A 30 -3.28 5.06 -5.03
N SER A 31 -3.72 3.96 -4.40
CA SER A 31 -2.82 2.95 -3.85
C SER A 31 -1.93 2.33 -4.93
N LYS A 32 -2.50 1.97 -6.09
CA LYS A 32 -1.72 1.43 -7.23
C LYS A 32 -0.67 2.44 -7.72
N GLN A 33 -1.04 3.71 -7.85
CA GLN A 33 -0.11 4.76 -8.27
C GLN A 33 1.03 4.96 -7.27
N LEU A 34 0.74 4.96 -5.97
CA LEU A 34 1.75 5.11 -4.93
C LEU A 34 2.73 3.92 -4.91
N ILE A 35 2.21 2.69 -5.00
CA ILE A 35 3.03 1.47 -5.07
C ILE A 35 3.95 1.53 -6.30
N GLU A 36 3.42 1.89 -7.47
CA GLU A 36 4.20 2.04 -8.69
C GLU A 36 5.34 3.06 -8.53
N GLN A 37 5.07 4.21 -7.91
CA GLN A 37 6.08 5.24 -7.65
C GLN A 37 7.17 4.75 -6.69
N ILE A 38 6.80 4.08 -5.60
CA ILE A 38 7.75 3.54 -4.62
C ILE A 38 8.66 2.50 -5.28
N VAL A 39 8.12 1.57 -6.06
CA VAL A 39 8.90 0.54 -6.77
C VAL A 39 9.85 1.17 -7.77
N LYS A 40 9.42 2.17 -8.55
CA LYS A 40 10.31 2.90 -9.48
C LYS A 40 11.49 3.54 -8.77
N VAL A 41 11.24 4.24 -7.65
CA VAL A 41 12.29 4.88 -6.87
C VAL A 41 13.24 3.83 -6.27
N ALA A 42 12.72 2.73 -5.74
CA ALA A 42 13.52 1.63 -5.23
C ALA A 42 14.44 1.03 -6.29
N VAL A 43 13.92 0.73 -7.49
CA VAL A 43 14.70 0.17 -8.61
C VAL A 43 15.82 1.11 -9.05
N ILE A 44 15.55 2.42 -9.14
CA ILE A 44 16.57 3.43 -9.46
C ILE A 44 17.64 3.46 -8.37
N ASN A 45 17.24 3.39 -7.10
CA ASN A 45 18.17 3.41 -5.97
C ASN A 45 19.06 2.16 -5.93
N LEU A 46 18.47 0.98 -6.13
CA LEU A 46 19.17 -0.31 -6.27
C LEU A 46 20.22 -0.27 -7.38
N ASN A 47 19.89 0.33 -8.52
CA ASN A 47 20.84 0.47 -9.62
C ASN A 47 21.99 1.44 -9.27
N ARG A 48 21.65 2.66 -8.83
CA ARG A 48 22.63 3.75 -8.68
C ARG A 48 23.52 3.63 -7.44
N ASN A 49 22.95 3.17 -6.32
CA ASN A 49 23.65 3.17 -5.04
C ASN A 49 24.17 1.77 -4.66
N PHE A 50 23.53 0.71 -5.16
CA PHE A 50 23.86 -0.68 -4.82
C PHE A 50 24.39 -1.50 -6.01
N GLY A 51 24.49 -0.89 -7.20
CA GLY A 51 25.13 -1.49 -8.37
C GLY A 51 24.34 -2.65 -9.00
N PHE A 52 23.02 -2.73 -8.78
CA PHE A 52 22.20 -3.78 -9.37
C PHE A 52 22.11 -3.60 -10.89
N GLY A 53 22.60 -4.60 -11.63
CA GLY A 53 22.43 -4.69 -13.09
C GLY A 53 21.03 -5.12 -13.51
N HIS A 54 20.72 -4.98 -14.79
CA HIS A 54 19.38 -5.19 -15.35
C HIS A 54 18.70 -6.50 -14.90
N GLN A 55 19.38 -7.65 -15.00
CA GLN A 55 18.80 -8.94 -14.62
C GLN A 55 18.45 -9.03 -13.12
N ARG A 56 19.26 -8.40 -12.24
CA ARG A 56 18.96 -8.36 -10.80
C ARG A 56 17.76 -7.45 -10.50
N LEU A 57 17.58 -6.38 -11.26
CA LEU A 57 16.44 -5.49 -11.12
C LEU A 57 15.14 -6.15 -11.58
N ILE A 58 15.16 -6.87 -12.72
CA ILE A 58 14.00 -7.65 -13.17
C ILE A 58 13.62 -8.69 -12.11
N ARG A 59 14.60 -9.46 -11.63
CA ARG A 59 14.35 -10.44 -10.57
C ARG A 59 13.79 -9.80 -9.29
N PHE A 60 14.26 -8.62 -8.89
CA PHE A 60 13.69 -7.88 -7.76
C PHE A 60 12.23 -7.53 -8.00
N ILE A 61 11.88 -7.00 -9.18
CA ILE A 61 10.49 -6.65 -9.53
C ILE A 61 9.60 -7.90 -9.51
N ASP A 62 10.06 -9.00 -10.12
CA ASP A 62 9.32 -10.26 -10.17
C ASP A 62 9.06 -10.80 -8.75
N THR A 63 10.10 -10.87 -7.91
CA THR A 63 9.97 -11.37 -6.54
C THR A 63 9.06 -10.49 -5.68
N VAL A 64 9.16 -9.16 -5.79
CA VAL A 64 8.25 -8.26 -5.06
C VAL A 64 6.81 -8.47 -5.53
N THR A 65 6.58 -8.61 -6.84
CA THR A 65 5.25 -8.82 -7.40
C THR A 65 4.65 -10.14 -6.91
N GLU A 66 5.40 -11.24 -6.97
CA GLU A 66 5.00 -12.56 -6.50
C GLU A 66 4.65 -12.55 -5.00
N MET A 67 5.52 -11.98 -4.16
CA MET A 67 5.28 -11.85 -2.72
C MET A 67 3.98 -11.09 -2.40
N PHE A 68 3.68 -10.03 -3.17
CA PHE A 68 2.45 -9.26 -2.99
C PHE A 68 1.21 -9.99 -3.49
N GLU A 69 1.27 -10.67 -4.63
CA GLU A 69 0.12 -11.38 -5.20
C GLU A 69 -0.28 -12.59 -4.36
N GLU A 70 0.69 -13.36 -3.85
CA GLU A 70 0.44 -14.57 -3.07
C GLU A 70 -0.09 -14.28 -1.66
N HIS A 71 0.34 -13.18 -1.04
CA HIS A 71 0.11 -12.90 0.37
C HIS A 71 -0.67 -11.61 0.64
N ARG A 72 -1.31 -11.03 -0.38
CA ARG A 72 -2.02 -9.74 -0.28
C ARG A 72 -2.92 -9.62 0.94
N GLU A 73 -3.67 -10.68 1.24
CA GLU A 73 -4.65 -10.73 2.33
C GLU A 73 -4.22 -11.66 3.48
N ASP A 74 -2.96 -12.14 3.49
CA ASP A 74 -2.43 -13.06 4.50
C ASP A 74 -1.83 -12.28 5.69
N GLU A 75 -2.66 -12.05 6.72
CA GLU A 75 -2.24 -11.34 7.93
C GLU A 75 -1.06 -12.03 8.66
N LEU A 76 -0.99 -13.37 8.63
CA LEU A 76 0.08 -14.11 9.30
C LEU A 76 1.41 -13.89 8.58
N TYR A 77 1.39 -13.88 7.24
CA TYR A 77 2.55 -13.54 6.44
C TYR A 77 3.08 -12.14 6.78
N TRP A 78 2.21 -11.12 6.81
CA TRP A 78 2.63 -9.75 7.13
C TRP A 78 3.19 -9.60 8.54
N TYR A 79 2.63 -10.33 9.52
CA TYR A 79 3.22 -10.41 10.85
C TYR A 79 4.67 -10.94 10.83
N HIS A 80 4.96 -11.95 9.99
CA HIS A 80 6.31 -12.48 9.85
C HIS A 80 7.24 -11.51 9.15
N VAL A 81 6.77 -10.79 8.13
CA VAL A 81 7.53 -9.72 7.46
C VAL A 81 7.94 -8.64 8.46
N ASP A 82 7.00 -8.15 9.28
CA ASP A 82 7.26 -7.16 10.32
C ASP A 82 8.27 -7.67 11.36
N LYS A 83 8.13 -8.94 11.75
CA LYS A 83 9.06 -9.60 12.65
C LYS A 83 10.47 -9.67 12.08
N ILE A 84 10.65 -10.06 10.80
CA ILE A 84 11.96 -10.09 10.13
C ILE A 84 12.58 -8.69 10.10
N LEU A 85 11.80 -7.67 9.71
CA LEU A 85 12.25 -6.28 9.67
C LEU A 85 12.79 -5.84 11.04
N LYS A 86 12.02 -6.07 12.10
CA LYS A 86 12.34 -5.61 13.46
C LYS A 86 13.41 -6.43 14.14
N GLU A 87 13.29 -7.76 14.10
CA GLU A 87 14.14 -8.66 14.88
C GLU A 87 15.44 -9.03 14.15
N GLU A 88 15.41 -9.22 12.83
CA GLU A 88 16.59 -9.66 12.08
C GLU A 88 17.33 -8.47 11.47
N LEU A 89 16.60 -7.64 10.73
CA LEU A 89 17.20 -6.50 10.01
C LEU A 89 17.41 -5.28 10.91
N LYS A 90 16.80 -5.27 12.11
CA LYS A 90 16.86 -4.16 13.07
C LYS A 90 16.38 -2.84 12.46
N ILE A 91 15.42 -2.91 11.55
CA ILE A 91 14.79 -1.77 10.90
C ILE A 91 13.42 -1.56 11.54
N ASP A 92 13.20 -0.36 12.07
CA ASP A 92 11.90 0.05 12.58
C ASP A 92 11.14 0.84 11.51
N MET A 93 10.04 0.25 11.03
CA MET A 93 9.18 0.82 10.01
C MET A 93 7.92 1.48 10.59
N GLU A 94 7.74 1.51 11.92
CA GLU A 94 6.54 2.06 12.57
C GLU A 94 6.29 3.54 12.18
N GLY A 95 7.35 4.30 11.87
CA GLY A 95 7.30 5.70 11.44
C GLY A 95 6.86 5.96 9.99
N LEU A 96 6.85 4.96 9.11
CA LEU A 96 6.37 5.13 7.73
C LEU A 96 4.85 5.36 7.66
N ASN A 97 4.11 4.87 8.67
CA ASN A 97 2.68 5.09 8.81
C ASN A 97 2.31 6.53 9.22
N GLU A 98 3.28 7.37 9.62
CA GLU A 98 3.02 8.75 10.02
C GLU A 98 2.83 9.73 8.84
N LEU A 99 3.07 9.28 7.60
CA LEU A 99 2.74 10.05 6.39
C LEU A 99 1.22 10.17 6.13
N GLY A 100 0.39 9.57 6.99
CA GLY A 100 -1.07 9.66 6.98
C GLY A 100 -1.70 10.61 8.01
N LYS A 101 -0.91 11.46 8.70
CA LYS A 101 -1.44 12.50 9.60
C LYS A 101 -1.45 13.88 8.95
#